data_AF-A0AAJ0ZRF0-F1
#
_entry.id   AF-A0AAJ0ZRF0-F1
#
_cell.length_a   1.000
_cell.length_b   1.000
_cell.length_c   1.000
_cell.angle_alpha   90.00
_cell.angle_beta   90.00
_cell.angle_gamma   90.00
#
_symmetry.space_group_name_H-M   'P 1'
#
loop_
_entity.id
_entity.type
_entity.pdbx_description
1 polymer ?
#
loop_
_entity_poly.entity_id
_entity_poly.type
_entity_poly.pdbx_seq_one_letter_code
_entity_poly.pdbx_strand_id
1 'polypeptide(L)'
;MRGAAMHVTVIVLTIIMLAALGVIAFIGMRVAGQQASTGESKMFLEECLRWYTRRCETQGLAEIDAELIRTEKTMLCDYQSSSKICSSGTMCANLFPQISGSSITNFERCQDVCANKCNPLVGPDLSVTDMDISFQVTATKKQDEKDIPTEWKAYIKIWNIGSATAENIAYEVWKGADIVKSGSITKLRPCTVGGVCSNEIYVEHLDSREIMVHVDPENKIKEINEYNNVARPRIVSE
;
A
#
# COMPACT_ATOMS: atom_id res chain seq x y z
N MET A 1 4.60 -71.02 -25.12
CA MET A 1 5.00 -69.70 -24.58
C MET A 1 4.54 -68.52 -25.46
N ARG A 2 3.30 -68.53 -26.00
CA ARG A 2 2.76 -67.41 -26.82
C ARG A 2 1.65 -66.59 -26.14
N GLY A 3 1.16 -67.00 -24.98
CA GLY A 3 0.05 -66.31 -24.27
C GLY A 3 0.46 -65.14 -23.39
N ALA A 4 1.68 -65.11 -22.86
CA ALA A 4 2.11 -64.06 -21.92
C ALA A 4 2.42 -62.71 -22.61
N ALA A 5 2.88 -62.74 -23.87
CA ALA A 5 3.20 -61.52 -24.61
C ALA A 5 1.95 -60.71 -24.97
N MET A 6 0.81 -61.36 -25.20
CA MET A 6 -0.43 -60.69 -25.61
C MET A 6 -1.07 -59.88 -24.46
N HIS A 7 -0.95 -60.34 -23.22
CA HIS A 7 -1.50 -59.62 -22.06
C HIS A 7 -0.73 -58.35 -21.72
N VAL A 8 0.59 -58.33 -21.90
CA VAL A 8 1.40 -57.15 -21.61
C VAL A 8 1.09 -56.01 -22.59
N THR A 9 0.87 -56.31 -23.88
CA THR A 9 0.59 -55.29 -24.89
C THR A 9 -0.76 -54.59 -24.65
N VAL A 10 -1.80 -55.34 -24.21
CA VAL A 10 -3.12 -54.76 -23.93
C VAL A 10 -3.07 -53.81 -22.72
N ILE A 11 -2.33 -54.18 -21.68
CA ILE A 11 -2.19 -53.35 -20.47
C ILE A 11 -1.49 -52.03 -20.81
N VAL A 12 -0.42 -52.07 -21.59
CA VAL A 12 0.34 -50.87 -21.98
C VAL A 12 -0.52 -49.92 -22.83
N LEU A 13 -1.28 -50.45 -23.80
CA LEU A 13 -2.20 -49.65 -24.61
C LEU A 13 -3.31 -49.00 -23.79
N THR A 14 -3.82 -49.69 -22.77
CA THR A 14 -4.89 -49.17 -21.90
C THR A 14 -4.38 -48.01 -21.04
N ILE A 15 -3.15 -48.11 -20.52
CA ILE A 15 -2.52 -47.03 -19.73
C ILE A 15 -2.27 -45.79 -20.59
N ILE A 16 -1.81 -45.97 -21.84
CA ILE A 16 -1.57 -44.85 -22.77
C ILE A 16 -2.88 -44.12 -23.10
N MET A 17 -3.97 -44.86 -23.34
CA MET A 17 -5.29 -44.27 -23.61
C MET A 17 -5.82 -43.46 -22.41
N LEU A 18 -5.66 -43.98 -21.19
CA LEU A 18 -6.08 -43.26 -19.98
C LEU A 18 -5.25 -41.99 -19.73
N ALA A 19 -3.94 -42.03 -19.99
CA ALA A 19 -3.10 -40.84 -19.89
C ALA A 19 -3.49 -39.77 -20.91
N ALA A 20 -3.81 -40.15 -22.15
CA ALA A 20 -4.25 -39.22 -23.19
C ALA A 20 -5.59 -38.54 -22.83
N LEU A 21 -6.55 -39.28 -22.27
CA LEU A 21 -7.82 -38.72 -21.80
C LEU A 21 -7.63 -37.74 -20.63
N GLY A 22 -6.72 -38.03 -19.70
CA GLY A 22 -6.39 -37.13 -18.60
C GLY A 22 -5.82 -35.79 -19.07
N VAL A 23 -4.94 -35.81 -20.08
CA VAL A 23 -4.36 -34.59 -20.66
C VAL A 23 -5.41 -33.75 -21.37
N ILE A 24 -6.34 -34.36 -22.11
CA ILE A 24 -7.42 -33.63 -22.81
C ILE A 24 -8.36 -32.96 -21.79
N ALA A 25 -8.72 -33.65 -20.70
CA ALA A 25 -9.54 -33.06 -19.64
C ALA A 25 -8.84 -31.88 -18.94
N PHE A 26 -7.54 -32.00 -18.67
CA PHE A 26 -6.75 -30.94 -18.04
C PHE A 26 -6.63 -29.69 -18.94
N ILE A 27 -6.44 -29.87 -20.25
CA ILE A 27 -6.40 -28.77 -21.21
C ILE A 27 -7.78 -28.10 -21.30
N GLY A 28 -8.87 -28.88 -21.35
CA GLY A 28 -10.24 -28.35 -21.38
C GLY A 28 -10.58 -27.47 -20.17
N MET A 29 -10.17 -27.89 -18.96
CA MET A 29 -10.40 -27.11 -17.73
C MET A 29 -9.60 -25.80 -17.70
N ARG A 30 -8.38 -25.77 -18.25
CA ARG A 30 -7.60 -24.52 -18.35
C ARG A 30 -8.20 -23.52 -19.34
N VAL A 31 -8.75 -24.00 -20.46
CA VAL A 31 -9.37 -23.13 -21.46
C VAL A 31 -10.70 -22.56 -20.96
N ALA A 32 -11.51 -23.36 -20.26
CA ALA A 32 -12.77 -22.87 -19.67
C ALA A 32 -12.55 -21.83 -18.55
N GLY A 33 -11.49 -21.98 -17.75
CA GLY A 33 -11.13 -21.00 -16.70
C GLY A 33 -10.64 -19.65 -17.24
N GLN A 34 -10.10 -19.59 -18.46
CA GLN A 34 -9.63 -18.34 -19.07
C GLN A 34 -10.75 -17.49 -19.70
N GLN A 35 -11.87 -18.08 -20.11
CA GLN A 35 -12.98 -17.31 -20.70
C GLN A 35 -13.91 -16.67 -19.64
N ALA A 36 -14.01 -17.25 -18.44
CA ALA A 36 -14.87 -16.69 -17.38
C ALA A 36 -14.29 -15.40 -16.74
N SER A 37 -12.97 -15.24 -16.64
CA SER A 37 -12.36 -14.09 -15.91
C SER A 37 -12.27 -12.78 -16.70
N THR A 38 -12.41 -12.84 -18.04
CA THR A 38 -12.27 -11.67 -18.90
C THR A 38 -13.56 -10.87 -19.07
N GLY A 39 -14.73 -11.50 -18.88
CA GLY A 39 -16.04 -10.85 -18.97
C GLY A 39 -16.34 -9.96 -17.76
N GLU A 40 -16.10 -10.46 -16.54
CA GLU A 40 -16.39 -9.74 -15.29
C GLU A 40 -15.45 -8.55 -15.06
N SER A 41 -14.17 -8.70 -15.38
CA SER A 41 -13.17 -7.63 -15.23
C SER A 41 -13.45 -6.43 -16.15
N LYS A 42 -13.99 -6.68 -17.34
CA LYS A 42 -14.31 -5.63 -18.32
C LYS A 42 -15.59 -4.88 -17.94
N MET A 43 -16.58 -5.60 -17.40
CA MET A 43 -17.81 -5.03 -16.87
C MET A 43 -17.54 -4.11 -15.67
N PHE A 44 -16.65 -4.53 -14.76
CA PHE A 44 -16.30 -3.74 -13.58
C PHE A 44 -15.57 -2.44 -13.92
N LEU A 45 -14.65 -2.47 -14.90
CA LEU A 45 -13.94 -1.27 -15.35
C LEU A 45 -14.89 -0.27 -16.04
N GLU A 46 -15.81 -0.75 -16.88
CA GLU A 46 -16.81 0.10 -17.54
C GLU A 46 -17.82 0.71 -16.54
N GLU A 47 -18.21 -0.01 -15.49
CA GLU A 47 -19.05 0.54 -14.43
C GLU A 47 -18.33 1.58 -13.58
N CYS A 48 -17.06 1.35 -13.22
CA CYS A 48 -16.22 2.35 -12.54
C CYS A 48 -16.08 3.63 -13.36
N LEU A 49 -15.82 3.52 -14.67
CA LEU A 49 -15.74 4.66 -15.58
C LEU A 49 -17.09 5.39 -15.70
N ARG A 50 -18.21 4.68 -15.85
CA ARG A 50 -19.54 5.30 -15.90
C ARG A 50 -19.91 6.00 -14.60
N TRP A 51 -19.56 5.42 -13.45
CA TRP A 51 -19.77 6.02 -12.14
C TRP A 51 -18.95 7.31 -12.00
N TYR A 52 -17.67 7.26 -12.40
CA TYR A 52 -16.77 8.41 -12.40
C TYR A 52 -17.29 9.55 -13.30
N THR A 53 -17.64 9.25 -14.55
CA THR A 53 -18.15 10.25 -15.51
C THR A 53 -19.44 10.91 -15.02
N ARG A 54 -20.43 10.13 -14.54
CA ARG A 54 -21.69 10.70 -14.00
C ARG A 54 -21.44 11.64 -12.83
N ARG A 55 -20.51 11.30 -11.94
CA ARG A 55 -20.27 12.07 -10.72
C ARG A 55 -19.55 13.39 -11.02
N CYS A 56 -18.55 13.37 -11.92
CA CYS A 56 -17.89 14.58 -12.40
C CYS A 56 -18.85 15.52 -13.16
N GLU A 57 -19.73 14.97 -14.01
CA GLU A 57 -20.74 15.76 -14.75
C GLU A 57 -21.75 16.45 -13.82
N THR A 58 -22.25 15.74 -12.79
CA THR A 58 -23.20 16.33 -11.83
C THR A 58 -22.62 17.46 -10.97
N GLN A 59 -21.30 17.59 -10.90
CA GLN A 59 -20.60 18.61 -10.11
C GLN A 59 -20.11 19.81 -10.96
N GLY A 60 -20.46 19.87 -12.24
CA GLY A 60 -20.09 20.99 -13.12
C GLY A 60 -18.61 21.00 -13.55
N LEU A 61 -17.88 19.89 -13.36
CA LEU A 61 -16.47 19.73 -13.75
C LEU A 61 -16.30 19.28 -15.21
N ALA A 62 -17.25 19.63 -16.09
CA ALA A 62 -17.30 19.16 -17.48
C ALA A 62 -16.13 19.66 -18.37
N GLU A 63 -15.32 20.60 -17.88
CA GLU A 63 -14.15 21.14 -18.57
C GLU A 63 -12.80 20.57 -18.05
N ILE A 64 -12.81 19.39 -17.43
CA ILE A 64 -11.55 18.61 -17.38
C ILE A 64 -11.30 18.07 -18.78
N ASP A 65 -10.35 18.72 -19.44
CA ASP A 65 -9.92 18.55 -20.82
C ASP A 65 -10.06 17.10 -21.32
N ALA A 66 -10.96 16.89 -22.29
CA ALA A 66 -11.15 15.60 -22.93
C ALA A 66 -9.83 15.06 -23.53
N GLU A 67 -8.85 15.95 -23.78
CA GLU A 67 -7.49 15.63 -24.20
C GLU A 67 -6.67 14.93 -23.08
N LEU A 68 -6.85 15.30 -21.81
CA LEU A 68 -6.17 14.67 -20.65
C LEU A 68 -6.71 13.25 -20.41
N ILE A 69 -8.03 13.08 -20.49
CA ILE A 69 -8.70 11.77 -20.41
C ILE A 69 -8.27 10.91 -21.59
N ARG A 70 -8.13 11.48 -22.81
CA ARG A 70 -7.66 10.75 -24.00
C ARG A 70 -6.19 10.33 -23.87
N THR A 71 -5.33 11.19 -23.32
CA THR A 71 -3.90 10.93 -23.13
C THR A 71 -3.64 9.85 -22.06
N GLU A 72 -4.38 9.87 -20.94
CA GLU A 72 -4.31 8.80 -19.93
C GLU A 72 -4.89 7.48 -20.46
N LYS A 73 -5.92 7.52 -21.32
CA LYS A 73 -6.46 6.34 -22.01
C LYS A 73 -5.42 5.70 -22.94
N THR A 74 -4.59 6.49 -23.62
CA THR A 74 -3.51 5.98 -24.48
C THR A 74 -2.39 5.34 -23.66
N MET A 75 -2.00 5.93 -22.52
CA MET A 75 -1.01 5.31 -21.61
C MET A 75 -1.51 3.98 -21.01
N LEU A 76 -2.80 3.88 -20.69
CA LEU A 76 -3.43 2.65 -20.20
C LEU A 76 -3.58 1.57 -21.30
N CYS A 77 -3.72 1.96 -22.56
CA CYS A 77 -3.86 1.03 -23.69
C CYS A 77 -2.51 0.56 -24.27
N ASP A 78 -1.49 1.42 -24.36
CA ASP A 78 -0.17 1.05 -24.89
C ASP A 78 0.54 0.01 -24.01
N TYR A 79 0.31 0.05 -22.70
CA TYR A 79 0.82 -0.94 -21.76
C TYR A 79 0.23 -2.35 -21.98
N GLN A 80 -0.95 -2.47 -22.62
CA GLN A 80 -1.58 -3.76 -22.94
C GLN A 80 -0.97 -4.47 -24.16
N SER A 81 -0.15 -3.80 -24.96
CA SER A 81 0.53 -4.41 -26.12
C SER A 81 1.72 -5.29 -25.73
N SER A 82 2.22 -5.17 -24.50
CA SER A 82 3.26 -6.05 -23.95
C SER A 82 2.60 -7.15 -23.10
N SER A 83 2.46 -8.34 -23.68
CA SER A 83 1.73 -9.46 -23.08
C SER A 83 2.32 -9.93 -21.74
N LYS A 84 1.66 -9.60 -20.62
CA LYS A 84 1.65 -10.42 -19.39
C LYS A 84 0.33 -10.20 -18.63
N ILE A 85 -0.52 -11.22 -18.75
CA ILE A 85 -1.68 -11.63 -17.95
C ILE A 85 -1.89 -10.81 -16.66
N CYS A 86 -2.96 -10.01 -16.64
CA CYS A 86 -3.47 -9.36 -15.43
C CYS A 86 -4.51 -10.26 -14.76
N SER A 87 -4.12 -10.92 -13.67
CA SER A 87 -5.09 -11.44 -12.68
C SER A 87 -5.60 -10.29 -11.83
N SER A 88 -6.92 -10.25 -11.62
CA SER A 88 -7.65 -9.29 -10.79
C SER A 88 -6.97 -9.08 -9.42
N GLY A 89 -6.40 -7.89 -9.21
CA GLY A 89 -5.77 -7.50 -7.94
C GLY A 89 -4.54 -6.59 -8.08
N THR A 90 -3.92 -6.51 -9.26
CA THR A 90 -2.58 -5.91 -9.40
C THR A 90 -2.54 -4.39 -9.63
N MET A 91 -3.66 -3.73 -9.99
CA MET A 91 -3.60 -2.30 -10.31
C MET A 91 -3.42 -1.38 -9.10
N CYS A 92 -4.04 -1.66 -7.93
CA CYS A 92 -3.74 -0.87 -6.73
C CYS A 92 -2.37 -1.26 -6.09
N ALA A 93 -1.73 -2.38 -6.51
CA ALA A 93 -0.42 -2.82 -6.00
C ALA A 93 0.79 -2.18 -6.71
N ASN A 94 0.69 -1.87 -8.01
CA ASN A 94 1.80 -1.27 -8.76
C ASN A 94 1.96 0.24 -8.53
N LEU A 95 0.97 0.90 -7.94
CA LEU A 95 1.08 2.29 -7.48
C LEU A 95 1.67 2.41 -6.07
N PHE A 96 1.69 1.33 -5.28
CA PHE A 96 2.21 1.31 -3.90
C PHE A 96 2.85 -0.04 -3.55
N PRO A 97 4.16 -0.24 -3.79
CA PRO A 97 4.79 -1.56 -3.73
C PRO A 97 5.03 -2.14 -2.33
N GLN A 98 4.56 -1.52 -1.23
CA GLN A 98 4.99 -1.93 0.12
C GLN A 98 3.87 -2.01 1.16
N ILE A 99 2.78 -2.75 0.95
CA ILE A 99 1.94 -3.17 2.08
C ILE A 99 1.35 -4.57 1.84
N SER A 100 2.05 -5.61 2.30
CA SER A 100 1.48 -6.93 2.53
C SER A 100 1.13 -7.06 4.01
N GLY A 101 -0.17 -7.22 4.35
CA GLY A 101 -0.55 -7.67 5.69
C GLY A 101 -1.89 -7.25 6.28
N SER A 102 -2.68 -6.34 5.69
CA SER A 102 -3.93 -5.90 6.32
C SER A 102 -5.18 -6.46 5.62
N SER A 103 -6.08 -7.08 6.37
CA SER A 103 -7.37 -7.68 5.97
C SER A 103 -8.46 -6.66 5.58
N ILE A 104 -8.09 -5.43 5.22
CA ILE A 104 -9.02 -4.44 4.65
C ILE A 104 -9.17 -4.78 3.17
N THR A 105 -10.41 -4.88 2.69
CA THR A 105 -10.63 -5.22 1.28
C THR A 105 -10.07 -4.11 0.40
N ASN A 106 -9.39 -4.45 -0.69
CA ASN A 106 -8.84 -3.49 -1.65
C ASN A 106 -9.89 -2.48 -2.17
N PHE A 107 -11.18 -2.76 -1.97
CA PHE A 107 -12.31 -1.94 -2.37
C PHE A 107 -12.46 -0.65 -1.54
N GLU A 108 -12.32 -0.72 -0.21
CA GLU A 108 -12.43 0.45 0.67
C GLU A 108 -11.29 1.45 0.42
N ARG A 109 -10.06 0.94 0.21
CA ARG A 109 -8.90 1.78 -0.15
C ARG A 109 -9.06 2.50 -1.48
N CYS A 110 -9.55 1.83 -2.52
CA CYS A 110 -9.66 2.47 -3.83
C CYS A 110 -10.92 3.40 -3.89
N GLN A 111 -11.93 3.23 -3.01
CA GLN A 111 -13.03 4.19 -2.83
C GLN A 111 -12.58 5.54 -2.24
N ASP A 112 -11.76 5.51 -1.18
CA ASP A 112 -11.24 6.74 -0.56
C ASP A 112 -10.38 7.53 -1.56
N VAL A 113 -9.51 6.85 -2.31
CA VAL A 113 -8.65 7.50 -3.32
C VAL A 113 -9.47 8.14 -4.46
N CYS A 114 -10.54 7.49 -4.92
CA CYS A 114 -11.40 8.04 -5.99
C CYS A 114 -12.31 9.17 -5.49
N ALA A 115 -12.78 9.14 -4.24
CA ALA A 115 -13.53 10.23 -3.64
C ALA A 115 -12.69 11.52 -3.55
N ASN A 116 -11.38 11.38 -3.33
CA ASN A 116 -10.44 12.49 -3.13
C ASN A 116 -10.13 13.30 -4.39
N LYS A 117 -10.30 12.71 -5.59
CA LYS A 117 -10.07 13.41 -6.87
C LYS A 117 -11.26 14.26 -7.33
N CYS A 118 -12.48 13.90 -6.94
CA CYS A 118 -13.68 14.62 -7.37
C CYS A 118 -14.20 15.61 -6.32
N ASN A 119 -13.81 15.45 -5.06
CA ASN A 119 -14.02 16.43 -4.01
C ASN A 119 -12.70 16.50 -3.22
N PRO A 120 -11.90 17.58 -3.31
CA PRO A 120 -10.68 17.67 -2.53
C PRO A 120 -11.09 17.56 -1.07
N LEU A 121 -10.72 16.48 -0.38
CA LEU A 121 -11.07 16.33 1.02
C LEU A 121 -10.49 17.52 1.77
N VAL A 122 -11.40 18.31 2.35
CA VAL A 122 -11.04 19.47 3.15
C VAL A 122 -10.89 18.99 4.58
N GLY A 123 -9.66 18.96 5.09
CA GLY A 123 -9.35 18.43 6.40
C GLY A 123 -7.85 18.43 6.69
N PRO A 124 -7.46 18.28 7.97
CA PRO A 124 -6.08 17.96 8.30
C PRO A 124 -5.74 16.54 7.83
N ASP A 125 -4.45 16.30 7.61
CA ASP A 125 -3.90 14.98 7.28
C ASP A 125 -2.51 14.91 7.89
N LEU A 126 -2.44 14.36 9.10
CA LEU A 126 -1.23 14.20 9.86
C LEU A 126 -0.45 13.01 9.28
N SER A 127 0.86 13.15 9.27
CA SER A 127 1.71 12.14 8.64
C SER A 127 3.05 12.04 9.32
N VAL A 128 3.48 10.80 9.53
CA VAL A 128 4.83 10.46 9.94
C VAL A 128 5.28 9.21 9.18
N THR A 129 6.49 9.25 8.63
CA THR A 129 7.09 8.12 7.91
C THR A 129 8.41 7.68 8.55
N ASP A 130 8.97 6.57 8.07
CA ASP A 130 10.30 6.12 8.50
C ASP A 130 11.42 7.12 8.13
N MET A 131 11.28 7.81 6.99
CA MET A 131 12.22 8.86 6.57
C MET A 131 12.18 10.11 7.46
N ASP A 132 11.10 10.29 8.22
CA ASP A 132 10.95 11.40 9.16
C ASP A 132 11.63 11.14 10.51
N ILE A 133 12.21 9.95 10.68
CA ILE A 133 12.89 9.53 11.90
C ILE A 133 14.38 9.37 11.59
N SER A 134 15.21 10.13 12.28
CA SER A 134 16.66 9.99 12.22
C SER A 134 17.26 9.79 13.61
N PHE A 135 18.40 9.11 13.66
CA PHE A 135 19.08 8.74 14.90
C PHE A 135 20.50 9.27 14.94
N GLN A 136 20.94 9.67 16.12
CA GLN A 136 22.30 10.07 16.41
C GLN A 136 22.82 9.26 17.58
N VAL A 137 24.02 8.69 17.46
CA VAL A 137 24.71 8.04 18.59
C VAL A 137 25.14 9.11 19.59
N THR A 138 24.75 8.96 20.86
CA THR A 138 25.15 9.87 21.95
C THR A 138 26.19 9.27 22.88
N ALA A 139 26.28 7.93 22.96
CA ALA A 139 27.31 7.25 23.72
C ALA A 139 27.74 5.92 23.07
N THR A 140 29.00 5.55 23.29
CA THR A 140 29.57 4.27 22.86
C THR A 140 30.30 3.59 24.03
N LYS A 141 30.41 2.26 23.95
CA LYS A 141 31.31 1.46 24.79
C LYS A 141 32.34 0.73 23.93
N LYS A 142 33.54 0.54 24.46
CA LYS A 142 34.53 -0.35 23.83
C LYS A 142 34.23 -1.80 24.16
N GLN A 143 34.12 -2.63 23.14
CA GLN A 143 34.05 -4.09 23.25
C GLN A 143 34.89 -4.69 22.13
N ASP A 144 35.89 -5.49 22.49
CA ASP A 144 36.82 -6.11 21.53
C ASP A 144 37.45 -5.08 20.57
N GLU A 145 37.92 -3.95 21.13
CA GLU A 145 38.47 -2.80 20.40
C GLU A 145 37.51 -2.07 19.44
N LYS A 146 36.25 -2.52 19.34
CA LYS A 146 35.20 -1.88 18.55
C LYS A 146 34.35 -0.96 19.41
N ASP A 147 34.05 0.24 18.91
CA ASP A 147 33.06 1.12 19.52
C ASP A 147 31.64 0.63 19.17
N ILE A 148 30.89 0.26 20.21
CA ILE A 148 29.50 -0.17 20.08
C ILE A 148 28.60 0.95 20.61
N PRO A 149 27.65 1.45 19.81
CA PRO A 149 26.64 2.39 20.28
C PRO A 149 25.86 1.81 21.47
N THR A 150 25.82 2.55 22.57
CA THR A 150 25.03 2.20 23.78
C THR A 150 23.86 3.12 23.99
N GLU A 151 23.88 4.29 23.35
CA GLU A 151 22.87 5.31 23.53
C GLU A 151 22.64 6.08 22.23
N TRP A 152 21.37 6.39 21.98
CA TRP A 152 20.87 7.05 20.79
C TRP A 152 19.94 8.21 21.18
N LYS A 153 19.94 9.21 20.32
CA LYS A 153 18.95 10.30 20.28
C LYS A 153 18.16 10.19 18.98
N ALA A 154 16.83 10.20 19.06
CA ALA A 154 15.94 10.20 17.90
C ALA A 154 15.41 11.61 17.63
N TYR A 155 15.35 11.95 16.35
CA TYR A 155 14.80 13.18 15.80
C TYR A 155 13.61 12.80 14.91
N ILE A 156 12.42 13.26 15.25
CA ILE A 156 11.16 12.83 14.61
C ILE A 156 10.46 14.06 14.06
N LYS A 157 10.06 14.02 12.78
CA LYS A 157 9.22 15.03 12.14
C LYS A 157 7.79 14.54 11.97
N ILE A 158 6.83 15.34 12.43
CA ILE A 158 5.39 15.13 12.18
C ILE A 158 4.92 16.21 11.23
N TRP A 159 4.20 15.84 10.18
CA TRP A 159 3.70 16.74 9.15
C TRP A 159 2.19 16.87 9.20
N ASN A 160 1.65 17.99 8.69
CA ASN A 160 0.26 18.10 8.26
C ASN A 160 0.22 18.33 6.74
N ILE A 161 0.06 17.23 6.00
CA ILE A 161 0.00 17.22 4.52
C ILE A 161 -1.40 17.54 3.98
N GLY A 162 -2.36 17.77 4.87
CA GLY A 162 -3.74 18.06 4.54
C GLY A 162 -3.95 19.51 4.08
N SER A 163 -5.22 19.89 3.98
CA SER A 163 -5.65 21.22 3.54
C SER A 163 -6.16 22.11 4.68
N ALA A 164 -6.41 21.55 5.87
CA ALA A 164 -6.85 22.30 7.05
C ALA A 164 -5.83 22.22 8.20
N THR A 165 -5.90 23.17 9.12
CA THR A 165 -5.03 23.19 10.31
C THR A 165 -5.53 22.18 11.35
N ALA A 166 -4.60 21.42 11.93
CA ALA A 166 -4.86 20.55 13.08
C ALA A 166 -4.44 21.25 14.38
N GLU A 167 -5.15 20.97 15.47
CA GLU A 167 -4.91 21.54 16.80
C GLU A 167 -4.98 20.46 17.88
N ASN A 168 -4.23 20.64 18.97
CA ASN A 168 -4.16 19.70 20.10
C ASN A 168 -3.81 18.26 19.70
N ILE A 169 -2.84 18.11 18.79
CA ILE A 169 -2.40 16.83 18.26
C ILE A 169 -1.62 16.08 19.34
N ALA A 170 -2.16 14.99 19.87
CA ALA A 170 -1.43 14.11 20.77
C ALA A 170 -0.40 13.29 20.00
N TYR A 171 0.73 12.96 20.63
CA TYR A 171 1.68 12.01 20.07
C TYR A 171 2.28 11.12 21.15
N GLU A 172 2.70 9.94 20.74
CA GLU A 172 3.39 8.95 21.58
C GLU A 172 4.55 8.32 20.81
N VAL A 173 5.68 8.15 21.49
CA VAL A 173 6.83 7.39 21.02
C VAL A 173 6.98 6.19 21.93
N TRP A 174 6.89 5.01 21.33
CA TRP A 174 6.92 3.72 21.97
C TRP A 174 8.24 3.02 21.70
N LYS A 175 8.71 2.22 22.65
CA LYS A 175 9.80 1.26 22.50
C LYS A 175 9.30 -0.08 23.04
N GLY A 176 9.05 -1.03 22.16
CA GLY A 176 8.35 -2.26 22.54
C GLY A 176 6.95 -1.96 23.07
N ALA A 177 6.71 -2.26 24.36
CA ALA A 177 5.43 -2.01 25.03
C ALA A 177 5.42 -0.74 25.90
N ASP A 178 6.54 -0.03 25.99
CA ASP A 178 6.67 1.13 26.88
C ASP A 178 6.60 2.44 26.09
N ILE A 179 5.87 3.42 26.63
CA ILE A 179 5.89 4.81 26.13
C ILE A 179 7.16 5.48 26.67
N VAL A 180 8.11 5.79 25.78
CA VAL A 180 9.36 6.48 26.13
C VAL A 180 9.22 8.01 26.06
N LYS A 181 8.25 8.51 25.28
CA LYS A 181 7.92 9.93 25.19
C LYS A 181 6.47 10.11 24.80
N SER A 182 5.78 11.09 25.38
CA SER A 182 4.48 11.55 24.89
C SER A 182 4.36 13.06 25.03
N GLY A 183 3.40 13.65 24.34
CA GLY A 183 3.13 15.07 24.41
C GLY A 183 2.00 15.51 23.49
N SER A 184 1.92 16.82 23.28
CA SER A 184 0.94 17.43 22.40
C SER A 184 1.54 18.56 21.58
N ILE A 185 1.18 18.64 20.30
CA ILE A 185 1.46 19.78 19.43
C ILE A 185 0.21 20.67 19.42
N THR A 186 0.35 21.91 19.89
CA THR A 186 -0.79 22.83 20.01
C THR A 186 -1.47 23.09 18.67
N LYS A 187 -0.68 23.27 17.60
CA LYS A 187 -1.19 23.65 16.28
C LYS A 187 -0.22 23.27 15.17
N LEU A 188 -0.71 22.70 14.08
CA LEU A 188 0.07 22.37 12.90
C LEU A 188 -0.66 22.78 11.61
N ARG A 189 -0.11 23.77 10.91
CA ARG A 189 -0.72 24.33 9.69
C ARG A 189 -0.53 23.37 8.50
N PRO A 190 -1.42 23.40 7.51
CA PRO A 190 -1.25 22.60 6.29
C PRO A 190 -0.02 23.07 5.50
N CYS A 191 0.70 22.13 4.87
CA CYS A 191 1.90 22.44 4.08
C CYS A 191 1.65 23.33 2.84
N THR A 192 0.40 23.42 2.39
CA THR A 192 0.02 24.21 1.21
C THR A 192 -0.03 25.73 1.46
N VAL A 193 -0.08 26.17 2.72
CA VAL A 193 -0.39 27.58 3.07
C VAL A 193 0.86 28.45 3.26
N GLY A 194 2.07 27.90 3.11
CA GLY A 194 3.30 28.62 3.44
C GLY A 194 3.46 28.79 4.96
N GLY A 195 4.65 28.47 5.48
CA GLY A 195 4.92 28.43 6.91
C GLY A 195 5.37 27.05 7.39
N VAL A 196 5.50 26.90 8.71
CA VAL A 196 5.94 25.64 9.33
C VAL A 196 4.75 24.69 9.41
N CYS A 197 4.76 23.65 8.57
CA CYS A 197 3.77 22.58 8.55
C CYS A 197 4.26 21.27 9.17
N SER A 198 5.43 21.31 9.80
CA SER A 198 5.99 20.20 10.57
C SER A 198 6.37 20.59 11.98
N ASN A 199 6.36 19.61 12.88
CA ASN A 199 6.88 19.76 14.23
C ASN A 199 7.99 18.74 14.46
N GLU A 200 9.04 19.16 15.18
CA GLU A 200 10.17 18.30 15.52
C GLU A 200 10.09 17.86 16.98
N ILE A 201 10.19 16.56 17.20
CA ILE A 201 10.24 15.93 18.52
C ILE A 201 11.59 15.26 18.69
N TYR A 202 12.13 15.33 19.91
CA TYR A 202 13.39 14.71 20.27
C TYR A 202 13.16 13.71 21.41
N VAL A 203 13.77 12.54 21.28
CA VAL A 203 13.82 11.51 22.32
C VAL A 203 15.27 11.19 22.62
N GLU A 204 15.67 11.32 23.88
CA GLU A 204 17.06 11.11 24.33
C GLU A 204 17.16 9.80 25.12
N HIS A 205 18.39 9.34 25.34
CA HIS A 205 18.70 8.17 26.16
C HIS A 205 18.04 6.85 25.68
N LEU A 206 17.90 6.66 24.37
CA LEU A 206 17.44 5.40 23.80
C LEU A 206 18.60 4.39 23.73
N ASP A 207 18.39 3.17 24.19
CA ASP A 207 19.39 2.08 24.09
C ASP A 207 19.38 1.36 22.72
N SER A 208 18.43 1.69 21.85
CA SER A 208 18.20 1.05 20.55
C SER A 208 17.46 1.98 19.60
N ARG A 209 17.48 1.64 18.30
CA ARG A 209 16.75 2.37 17.24
C ARG A 209 15.33 1.84 17.03
N GLU A 210 14.89 0.88 17.83
CA GLU A 210 13.59 0.22 17.72
C GLU A 210 12.51 1.03 18.42
N ILE A 211 11.99 2.04 17.72
CA ILE A 211 10.87 2.85 18.21
C ILE A 211 9.66 2.75 17.29
N MET A 212 8.50 3.16 17.80
CA MET A 212 7.28 3.36 17.04
C MET A 212 6.69 4.71 17.40
N VAL A 213 6.28 5.48 16.41
CA VAL A 213 5.67 6.80 16.62
C VAL A 213 4.20 6.71 16.25
N HIS A 214 3.33 7.15 17.15
CA HIS A 214 1.90 7.33 16.93
C HIS A 214 1.56 8.81 17.04
N VAL A 215 0.83 9.32 16.05
CA VAL A 215 0.24 10.66 16.02
C VAL A 215 -1.26 10.49 16.16
N ASP A 216 -1.90 11.33 16.98
CA ASP A 216 -3.30 11.19 17.37
C ASP A 216 -3.75 9.74 17.67
N PRO A 217 -3.12 9.06 18.64
CA PRO A 217 -3.40 7.64 18.92
C PRO A 217 -4.85 7.34 19.33
N GLU A 218 -5.59 8.35 19.78
CA GLU A 218 -7.00 8.24 20.15
C GLU A 218 -7.96 8.59 18.99
N ASN A 219 -7.44 9.00 17.84
CA ASN A 219 -8.22 9.41 16.65
C ASN A 219 -9.29 10.46 17.03
N LYS A 220 -8.86 11.53 17.70
CA LYS A 220 -9.72 12.65 18.13
C LYS A 220 -9.86 13.71 17.04
N ILE A 221 -8.87 13.81 16.17
CA ILE A 221 -8.86 14.71 15.02
C ILE A 221 -9.43 13.91 13.86
N LYS A 222 -10.44 14.45 13.19
CA LYS A 222 -10.97 13.81 11.98
C LYS A 222 -10.07 14.15 10.79
N GLU A 223 -9.39 13.15 10.25
CA GLU A 223 -8.39 13.35 9.22
C GLU A 223 -8.86 12.89 7.84
N ILE A 224 -8.09 13.27 6.82
CA ILE A 224 -8.25 12.75 5.45
C ILE A 224 -7.86 11.27 5.40
N ASN A 225 -6.81 10.91 6.14
CA ASN A 225 -6.28 9.56 6.22
C ASN A 225 -5.86 9.28 7.68
N GLU A 226 -6.37 8.20 8.26
CA GLU A 226 -6.05 7.81 9.64
C GLU A 226 -4.87 6.82 9.71
N TYR A 227 -4.38 6.36 8.55
CA TYR A 227 -3.42 5.24 8.47
C TYR A 227 -1.96 5.68 8.30
N ASN A 228 -1.70 6.95 8.03
CA ASN A 228 -0.37 7.58 7.93
C ASN A 228 0.11 8.22 9.24
N ASN A 229 -0.63 7.99 10.33
CA ASN A 229 -0.31 8.47 11.67
C ASN A 229 0.64 7.57 12.46
N VAL A 230 1.17 6.51 11.84
CA VAL A 230 2.04 5.54 12.50
C VAL A 230 3.29 5.28 11.68
N ALA A 231 4.46 5.44 12.31
CA ALA A 231 5.76 5.12 11.71
C ALA A 231 6.57 4.16 12.59
N ARG A 232 7.26 3.23 11.92
CA ARG A 232 8.27 2.35 12.52
C ARG A 232 9.50 2.33 11.60
N PRO A 233 10.63 2.93 12.00
CA PRO A 233 11.82 2.99 11.16
C PRO A 233 12.36 1.58 10.93
N ARG A 234 12.67 1.25 9.68
CA ARG A 234 13.36 0.00 9.36
C ARG A 234 14.83 0.13 9.74
N ILE A 235 15.26 -0.67 10.70
CA ILE A 235 16.68 -0.80 11.02
C ILE A 235 17.29 -1.75 9.99
N VAL A 236 18.04 -1.19 9.05
CA VAL A 236 18.92 -1.99 8.19
C VAL A 236 20.20 -2.24 9.00
N SER A 237 20.50 -3.51 9.29
CA SER A 237 21.80 -3.87 9.85
C SER A 237 22.87 -3.59 8.80
N GLU A 238 23.81 -2.70 9.13
CA GLU A 238 25.04 -2.48 8.35
C GLU A 238 26.01 -3.64 8.52
#